data_AF-A0A2M7Z8H8-F1
#
_entry.id   AF-A0A2M7Z8H8-F1
#
_cell.length_a   1.000
_cell.length_b   1.000
_cell.length_c   1.000
_cell.angle_alpha   90.00
_cell.angle_beta   90.00
_cell.angle_gamma   90.00
#
_symmetry.space_group_name_H-M   'P 1'
#
loop_
_entity.id
_entity.type
_entity.pdbx_description
1 polymer ?
#
loop_
_entity_poly.entity_id
_entity_poly.type
_entity_poly.pdbx_seq_one_letter_code
_entity_poly.pdbx_strand_id
1 'polypeptide(L)'
;MFNMNIPTRVGFQCMSEDTEILANDGWKKYNQVKKGDIIATFNIEKEYIEYLPVKKVFAKKYKGKMFSLKNKLTDQLISPKHRIVRKEDNKYLLEEIGKVIDSNSLIKIPIIQDTDNIEEIRDTYINKIEAVDYQGVIWCPNTDNETVIARRNGKIFITGNTPFTNITLDIKPLGALAEDYVIIGGEVTQDKYKDFQPEMDMFNRALAEVYLVGDAKGRVFTFPIPTYNITKDMDWENPVLDPVWEMTAKYGIPYFSNFINSDMNPDDARSMCCRLRLDNRELRRRGGGLFGANPLTGSIGVVTINLPRLGYLAKDKDDYFKRLDRLMTIARESLETKREVIEKFTEMGLYPYSKFYLGRIKDQFGEYWKNHFNTIGILGMNESMLNFIGKSITAKEGHSLAKEILEYMRDKLMTYQNETNHLYNLEATPGEGTTYRFAKADKKKYADIIVANERAYREKNAAPYYTNSSQLPVGFTDDIFEALDLQDDLQTKYTGGTVLHGFIGEKMPSIDATKNLVRKIAENYHLPYYTICPTFSICPIHGYLSGEHEYCPKCDEEIGYAEVAETLEANKAEQAELFSN
;
A
#
# COMPACT_ATOMS: atom_id res chain seq x y z
N MET A 1 -13.97 9.35 -16.11
CA MET A 1 -14.46 9.04 -14.75
C MET A 1 -13.49 8.08 -14.09
N PHE A 2 -12.41 8.57 -13.49
CA PHE A 2 -11.43 7.73 -12.79
C PHE A 2 -10.98 8.47 -11.54
N ASN A 3 -11.00 7.83 -10.37
CA ASN A 3 -10.33 8.40 -9.20
C ASN A 3 -8.94 7.78 -9.04
N MET A 4 -7.91 8.55 -9.38
CA MET A 4 -6.52 8.20 -9.14
C MET A 4 -6.11 8.69 -7.76
N ASN A 5 -6.19 7.81 -6.75
CA ASN A 5 -5.69 8.12 -5.42
C ASN A 5 -4.18 7.76 -5.34
N ILE A 6 -3.34 8.76 -5.06
CA ILE A 6 -1.86 8.64 -5.07
C ILE A 6 -1.27 8.78 -3.65
N PRO A 7 -1.20 7.71 -2.84
CA PRO A 7 -0.37 7.67 -1.61
C PRO A 7 0.96 6.92 -1.88
N THR A 8 2.13 7.45 -1.54
CA THR A 8 3.42 7.13 -2.20
C THR A 8 4.33 6.01 -1.60
N ARG A 9 4.87 5.06 -2.42
CA ARG A 9 5.96 4.03 -2.24
C ARG A 9 6.20 2.95 -3.38
N VAL A 10 7.30 3.10 -4.13
CA VAL A 10 8.22 2.11 -4.77
C VAL A 10 7.84 1.23 -6.01
N GLY A 11 8.56 1.44 -7.13
CA GLY A 11 8.77 0.52 -8.27
C GLY A 11 9.62 1.10 -9.45
N PHE A 12 10.67 0.40 -9.88
CA PHE A 12 11.56 0.78 -11.03
C PHE A 12 12.42 2.06 -10.91
N GLN A 13 13.04 2.31 -9.76
CA GLN A 13 13.90 3.49 -9.58
C GLN A 13 15.27 3.13 -9.03
N CYS A 14 16.20 2.85 -9.95
CA CYS A 14 17.51 2.28 -9.62
C CYS A 14 18.66 2.99 -10.35
N MET A 15 19.85 2.88 -9.79
CA MET A 15 21.13 3.31 -10.37
C MET A 15 21.90 2.08 -10.88
N SER A 16 22.91 2.28 -11.72
CA SER A 16 23.79 1.20 -12.23
C SER A 16 24.68 0.58 -11.16
N GLU A 17 25.18 -0.64 -11.40
CA GLU A 17 25.96 -1.45 -10.42
C GLU A 17 27.29 -0.84 -9.97
N ASP A 18 27.84 0.06 -10.78
CA ASP A 18 29.04 0.86 -10.51
C ASP A 18 28.78 2.11 -9.66
N THR A 19 27.52 2.33 -9.27
CA THR A 19 27.14 3.35 -8.29
C THR A 19 27.34 2.83 -6.86
N GLU A 20 27.82 3.71 -6.00
CA GLU A 20 28.06 3.51 -4.57
C GLU A 20 27.15 4.44 -3.75
N ILE A 21 26.85 4.09 -2.51
CA ILE A 21 26.04 4.89 -1.58
C ILE A 21 26.88 5.19 -0.34
N LEU A 22 26.77 6.41 0.19
CA LEU A 22 27.49 6.82 1.39
C LEU A 22 26.80 6.29 2.64
N ALA A 23 27.42 5.31 3.30
CA ALA A 23 27.08 4.86 4.63
C ALA A 23 27.92 5.57 5.70
N ASN A 24 27.51 5.45 6.96
CA ASN A 24 28.25 5.97 8.12
C ASN A 24 29.66 5.37 8.29
N ASP A 25 29.91 4.20 7.69
CA ASP A 25 31.20 3.50 7.61
C ASP A 25 31.88 3.63 6.23
N GLY A 26 31.39 4.52 5.37
CA GLY A 26 32.00 4.87 4.07
C GLY A 26 31.17 4.45 2.85
N TRP A 27 31.82 4.46 1.68
CA TRP A 27 31.16 4.18 0.40
C TRP A 27 30.92 2.68 0.19
N LYS A 28 29.66 2.30 -0.03
CA LYS A 28 29.21 0.91 -0.20
C LYS A 28 28.53 0.68 -1.55
N LYS A 29 28.86 -0.43 -2.19
CA LYS A 29 28.21 -0.93 -3.41
C LYS A 29 26.93 -1.71 -3.10
N TYR A 30 26.21 -2.07 -4.16
CA TYR A 30 24.92 -2.79 -4.09
C TYR A 30 24.95 -4.10 -3.28
N ASN A 31 26.11 -4.75 -3.19
CA ASN A 31 26.33 -5.99 -2.46
C ASN A 31 26.81 -5.78 -1.01
N GLN A 32 27.05 -4.54 -0.61
CA GLN A 32 27.54 -4.16 0.73
C GLN A 32 26.46 -3.49 1.58
N VAL A 33 25.61 -2.64 0.99
CA VAL A 33 24.49 -1.99 1.71
C VAL A 33 23.44 -3.02 2.11
N LYS A 34 23.04 -3.01 3.39
CA LYS A 34 21.99 -3.90 3.93
C LYS A 34 20.84 -3.12 4.57
N LYS A 35 19.70 -3.79 4.74
CA LYS A 35 18.57 -3.25 5.53
C LYS A 35 19.02 -3.03 6.97
N GLY A 36 18.85 -1.81 7.46
CA GLY A 36 19.31 -1.36 8.78
C GLY A 36 20.61 -0.56 8.76
N ASP A 37 21.38 -0.58 7.67
CA ASP A 37 22.55 0.29 7.51
C ASP A 37 22.14 1.77 7.58
N ILE A 38 22.98 2.61 8.19
CA ILE A 38 22.76 4.05 8.28
C ILE A 38 23.44 4.72 7.09
N ILE A 39 22.67 5.35 6.20
CA ILE A 39 23.20 6.02 5.00
C ILE A 39 22.89 7.51 5.00
N ALA A 40 23.76 8.28 4.36
CA ALA A 40 23.57 9.70 4.12
C ALA A 40 22.45 9.91 3.08
N THR A 41 21.60 10.89 3.36
CA THR A 41 20.45 11.30 2.56
C THR A 41 20.38 12.83 2.55
N PHE A 42 19.65 13.41 1.62
CA PHE A 42 19.46 14.86 1.54
C PHE A 42 18.04 15.25 1.91
N ASN A 43 17.88 16.07 2.93
CA ASN A 43 16.60 16.62 3.31
C ASN A 43 16.27 17.82 2.40
N ILE A 44 15.45 17.59 1.37
CA ILE A 44 15.09 18.64 0.38
C ILE A 44 14.33 19.83 0.98
N GLU A 45 13.69 19.69 2.14
CA GLU A 45 12.93 20.75 2.81
C GLU A 45 13.81 21.64 3.69
N LYS A 46 14.82 21.04 4.34
CA LYS A 46 15.71 21.71 5.30
C LYS A 46 17.10 22.02 4.73
N GLU A 47 17.38 21.56 3.51
CA GLU A 47 18.60 21.79 2.74
C GLU A 47 19.91 21.32 3.41
N TYR A 48 19.87 20.22 4.18
CA TYR A 48 21.08 19.60 4.78
C TYR A 48 21.11 18.06 4.64
N ILE A 49 22.28 17.45 4.90
CA ILE A 49 22.46 15.99 4.88
C ILE A 49 22.06 15.36 6.22
N GLU A 50 21.15 14.40 6.19
CA GLU A 50 20.78 13.59 7.36
C GLU A 50 21.07 12.10 7.14
N TYR A 51 21.36 11.40 8.23
CA TYR A 51 21.69 9.97 8.20
C TYR A 51 20.48 9.14 8.61
N LEU A 52 19.97 8.31 7.69
CA LEU A 52 18.75 7.53 7.87
C LEU A 52 18.98 6.02 7.69
N PRO A 53 18.25 5.16 8.42
CA PRO A 53 18.33 3.72 8.26
C PRO A 53 17.69 3.24 6.97
N VAL A 54 18.42 2.43 6.19
CA VAL A 54 17.94 1.77 4.99
C VAL A 54 16.80 0.80 5.34
N LYS A 55 15.60 1.05 4.81
CA LYS A 55 14.40 0.22 5.03
C LYS A 55 14.39 -1.04 4.18
N LYS A 56 14.93 -0.94 2.97
CA LYS A 56 14.96 -1.99 1.95
C LYS A 56 16.11 -1.70 0.97
N VAL A 57 16.71 -2.75 0.45
CA VAL A 57 17.64 -2.69 -0.69
C VAL A 57 17.03 -3.51 -1.81
N PHE A 58 17.08 -3.00 -3.03
CA PHE A 58 16.73 -3.71 -4.25
C PHE A 58 17.97 -3.77 -5.14
N ALA A 59 18.28 -4.94 -5.69
CA ALA A 59 19.33 -5.14 -6.68
C ALA A 59 18.90 -6.25 -7.66
N LYS A 60 19.04 -6.03 -8.97
CA LYS A 60 18.55 -6.98 -10.00
C LYS A 60 19.29 -6.80 -11.32
N LYS A 61 19.62 -7.89 -12.03
CA LYS A 61 20.12 -7.84 -13.41
C LYS A 61 19.09 -7.15 -14.34
N TYR A 62 19.56 -6.21 -15.15
CA TYR A 62 18.78 -5.39 -16.06
C TYR A 62 19.49 -5.27 -17.42
N LYS A 63 18.68 -5.17 -18.47
CA LYS A 63 19.10 -4.90 -19.84
C LYS A 63 18.05 -3.97 -20.44
N GLY A 64 18.46 -2.82 -20.96
CA GLY A 64 17.56 -1.80 -21.49
C GLY A 64 18.18 -0.40 -21.48
N LYS A 65 17.40 0.60 -21.83
CA LYS A 65 17.84 2.00 -21.81
C LYS A 65 17.95 2.52 -20.38
N MET A 66 19.02 3.22 -20.07
CA MET A 66 19.18 4.04 -18.87
C MET A 66 19.48 5.49 -19.28
N PHE A 67 19.18 6.44 -18.40
CA PHE A 67 19.41 7.86 -18.65
C PHE A 67 20.70 8.32 -17.97
N SER A 68 21.59 8.93 -18.73
CA SER A 68 22.84 9.51 -18.22
C SER A 68 22.67 11.01 -17.99
N LEU A 69 22.91 11.43 -16.74
CA LEU A 69 22.97 12.83 -16.33
C LEU A 69 24.43 13.13 -15.97
N LYS A 70 25.19 13.53 -16.98
CA LYS A 70 26.65 13.63 -16.90
C LYS A 70 27.12 15.01 -17.33
N ASN A 71 27.97 15.60 -16.50
CA ASN A 71 28.77 16.77 -16.85
C ASN A 71 30.17 16.64 -16.21
N LYS A 72 30.92 17.74 -16.05
CA LYS A 72 32.24 17.68 -15.39
C LYS A 72 32.16 17.29 -13.91
N LEU A 73 31.07 17.63 -13.23
CA LEU A 73 30.90 17.58 -11.78
C LEU A 73 29.98 16.44 -11.29
N THR A 74 29.09 15.93 -12.14
CA THR A 74 28.25 14.74 -11.85
C THR A 74 28.32 13.69 -12.96
N ASP A 75 27.93 12.45 -12.65
CA ASP A 75 27.83 11.31 -13.57
C ASP A 75 26.81 10.31 -13.03
N GLN A 76 25.52 10.62 -13.18
CA GLN A 76 24.44 9.72 -12.79
C GLN A 76 24.08 8.81 -13.97
N LEU A 77 23.82 7.53 -13.70
CA LEU A 77 23.26 6.60 -14.67
C LEU A 77 22.08 5.87 -14.01
N ILE A 78 20.87 6.24 -14.43
CA ILE A 78 19.63 5.92 -13.72
C ILE A 78 18.60 5.23 -14.62
N SER A 79 17.77 4.38 -14.03
CA SER A 79 16.74 3.65 -14.77
C SER A 79 15.65 4.59 -15.28
N PRO A 80 14.91 4.19 -16.34
CA PRO A 80 13.64 4.83 -16.65
C PRO A 80 12.76 4.82 -15.40
N LYS A 81 12.01 5.91 -15.21
CA LYS A 81 11.22 6.23 -14.01
C LYS A 81 11.99 6.67 -12.75
N HIS A 82 13.31 6.65 -12.69
CA HIS A 82 14.06 7.10 -11.50
C HIS A 82 13.81 8.59 -11.17
N ARG A 83 13.62 8.95 -9.88
CA ARG A 83 13.49 10.36 -9.47
C ARG A 83 14.85 10.99 -9.20
N ILE A 84 15.11 12.15 -9.79
CA ILE A 84 16.28 12.99 -9.52
C ILE A 84 15.91 14.11 -8.56
N VAL A 85 16.86 14.57 -7.74
CA VAL A 85 16.72 15.88 -7.08
C VAL A 85 17.09 16.96 -8.10
N ARG A 86 16.19 17.92 -8.32
CA ARG A 86 16.47 19.12 -9.13
C ARG A 86 16.07 20.39 -8.37
N LYS A 87 16.51 21.55 -8.84
CA LYS A 87 16.23 22.85 -8.23
C LYS A 87 15.46 23.75 -9.20
N GLU A 88 14.33 24.26 -8.75
CA GLU A 88 13.43 25.15 -9.49
C GLU A 88 12.96 26.26 -8.55
N ASP A 89 12.93 27.50 -9.01
CA ASP A 89 12.57 28.68 -8.20
C ASP A 89 13.25 28.74 -6.82
N ASN A 90 14.55 28.39 -6.82
CA ASN A 90 15.44 28.24 -5.66
C ASN A 90 15.09 27.13 -4.65
N LYS A 91 14.06 26.31 -4.88
CA LYS A 91 13.71 25.16 -4.03
C LYS A 91 14.18 23.85 -4.64
N TYR A 92 14.57 22.89 -3.79
CA TYR A 92 14.82 21.53 -4.24
C TYR A 92 13.52 20.72 -4.30
N LEU A 93 13.38 19.92 -5.35
CA LEU A 93 12.27 19.00 -5.56
C LEU A 93 12.79 17.65 -6.08
N LEU A 94 12.00 16.60 -5.86
CA LEU A 94 12.32 15.24 -6.24
C LEU A 94 11.35 14.77 -7.34
N GLU A 95 11.82 14.69 -8.58
CA GLU A 95 10.98 14.50 -9.77
C GLU A 95 11.47 13.37 -10.69
N GLU A 96 10.54 12.67 -11.32
CA GLU A 96 10.81 11.54 -12.22
C GLU A 96 11.52 12.01 -13.50
N ILE A 97 12.64 11.37 -13.83
CA ILE A 97 13.47 11.72 -14.99
C ILE A 97 12.68 11.81 -16.30
N GLY A 98 11.66 10.95 -16.47
CA GLY A 98 10.74 10.95 -17.62
C GLY A 98 10.07 12.30 -17.88
N LYS A 99 9.75 13.08 -16.84
CA LYS A 99 9.13 14.40 -16.96
C LYS A 99 10.13 15.51 -17.32
N VAL A 100 11.42 15.25 -17.10
CA VAL A 100 12.49 16.26 -17.22
C VAL A 100 13.23 16.13 -18.56
N ILE A 101 13.28 14.93 -19.15
CA ILE A 101 13.96 14.65 -20.42
C ILE A 101 13.44 15.51 -21.58
N ASP A 102 12.13 15.72 -21.66
CA ASP A 102 11.50 16.47 -22.76
C ASP A 102 11.54 18.00 -22.56
N SER A 103 12.17 18.48 -21.49
CA SER A 103 12.33 19.91 -21.24
C SER A 103 13.53 20.48 -22.00
N ASN A 104 13.30 21.52 -22.82
CA ASN A 104 14.34 22.27 -23.53
C ASN A 104 15.14 23.22 -22.60
N SER A 105 15.06 23.05 -21.29
CA SER A 105 15.61 23.94 -20.26
C SER A 105 16.82 23.33 -19.57
N LEU A 106 17.76 24.17 -19.12
CA LEU A 106 18.91 23.71 -18.33
C LEU A 106 18.45 23.15 -16.98
N ILE A 107 18.70 21.86 -16.74
CA ILE A 107 18.23 21.17 -15.54
C ILE A 107 19.24 21.42 -14.42
N LYS A 108 18.85 22.22 -13.43
CA LYS A 108 19.67 22.53 -12.25
C LYS A 108 19.54 21.41 -11.22
N ILE A 109 20.65 20.81 -10.77
CA ILE A 109 20.68 19.70 -9.80
C ILE A 109 21.71 19.94 -8.69
N PRO A 110 21.46 19.50 -7.43
CA PRO A 110 22.46 19.55 -6.37
C PRO A 110 23.51 18.46 -6.54
N ILE A 111 24.72 18.80 -6.12
CA ILE A 111 25.91 17.94 -6.09
C ILE A 111 26.74 18.26 -4.85
N ILE A 112 27.62 17.33 -4.50
CA ILE A 112 28.65 17.51 -3.47
C ILE A 112 29.98 17.45 -4.20
N GLN A 113 30.77 18.53 -4.13
CA GLN A 113 32.05 18.62 -4.84
C GLN A 113 33.23 18.18 -3.97
N ASP A 114 33.16 18.46 -2.67
CA ASP A 114 34.19 18.11 -1.71
C ASP A 114 33.88 16.73 -1.11
N THR A 115 34.81 15.80 -1.22
CA THR A 115 34.67 14.45 -0.64
C THR A 115 34.87 14.45 0.87
N ASP A 116 35.58 15.45 1.39
CA ASP A 116 36.02 15.56 2.77
C ASP A 116 35.05 16.45 3.57
N ASN A 117 34.33 17.34 2.89
CA ASN A 117 33.20 18.11 3.42
C ASN A 117 31.89 17.86 2.65
N ILE A 118 31.22 16.76 3.00
CA ILE A 118 29.94 16.39 2.36
C ILE A 118 28.81 17.40 2.62
N GLU A 119 28.89 18.23 3.67
CA GLU A 119 27.84 19.18 4.03
C GLU A 119 27.75 20.36 3.05
N GLU A 120 28.79 20.61 2.24
CA GLU A 120 28.77 21.68 1.23
C GLU A 120 28.07 21.27 -0.07
N ILE A 121 26.76 21.51 -0.13
CA ILE A 121 25.94 21.25 -1.32
C ILE A 121 26.00 22.43 -2.29
N ARG A 122 26.39 22.14 -3.52
CA ARG A 122 26.46 23.11 -4.63
C ARG A 122 25.51 22.71 -5.76
N ASP A 123 25.08 23.68 -6.54
CA ASP A 123 24.27 23.44 -7.73
C ASP A 123 25.15 23.24 -8.99
N THR A 124 24.70 22.39 -9.91
CA THR A 124 25.24 22.29 -11.28
C THR A 124 24.11 22.15 -12.30
N TYR A 125 24.44 22.22 -13.59
CA TYR A 125 23.47 22.16 -14.69
C TYR A 125 23.73 20.96 -15.61
N ILE A 126 22.67 20.25 -15.96
CA ILE A 126 22.65 19.22 -17.01
C ILE A 126 22.05 19.84 -18.27
N ASN A 127 22.84 19.88 -19.34
CA ASN A 127 22.46 20.49 -20.61
C ASN A 127 21.69 19.52 -21.52
N LYS A 128 21.88 18.22 -21.32
CA LYS A 128 21.32 17.14 -22.13
C LYS A 128 21.30 15.86 -21.30
N ILE A 129 20.19 15.12 -21.35
CA ILE A 129 20.09 13.77 -20.80
C ILE A 129 20.23 12.78 -21.96
N GLU A 130 21.09 11.78 -21.84
CA GLU A 130 21.33 10.82 -22.92
C GLU A 130 20.81 9.43 -22.56
N ALA A 131 19.99 8.84 -23.44
CA ALA A 131 19.49 7.47 -23.30
C ALA A 131 20.55 6.48 -23.82
N VAL A 132 21.21 5.76 -22.92
CA VAL A 132 22.27 4.79 -23.22
C VAL A 132 21.77 3.36 -23.03
N ASP A 133 22.24 2.42 -23.85
CA ASP A 133 22.00 1.00 -23.60
C ASP A 133 22.87 0.52 -22.44
N TYR A 134 22.25 -0.17 -21.48
CA TYR A 134 22.93 -0.75 -20.33
C TYR A 134 22.57 -2.22 -20.16
N GLN A 135 23.55 -3.02 -19.77
CA GLN A 135 23.38 -4.42 -19.38
C GLN A 135 24.29 -4.69 -18.17
N GLY A 136 23.67 -4.93 -17.01
CA GLY A 136 24.36 -5.06 -15.71
C GLY A 136 23.35 -5.15 -14.56
N VAL A 137 23.78 -5.03 -13.31
CA VAL A 137 22.86 -4.90 -12.17
C VAL A 137 22.34 -3.46 -12.05
N ILE A 138 21.05 -3.28 -11.80
CA ILE A 138 20.52 -2.00 -11.29
C ILE A 138 20.12 -2.17 -9.84
N TRP A 139 20.32 -1.14 -9.01
CA TRP A 139 20.05 -1.20 -7.59
C TRP A 139 19.61 0.13 -6.96
N CYS A 140 18.98 0.07 -5.79
CA CYS A 140 18.71 1.22 -4.93
C CYS A 140 18.47 0.80 -3.47
N PRO A 141 18.90 1.62 -2.49
CA PRO A 141 18.37 1.60 -1.14
C PRO A 141 17.16 2.55 -0.98
N ASN A 142 16.28 2.23 -0.03
CA ASN A 142 15.12 3.04 0.33
C ASN A 142 15.24 3.60 1.76
N THR A 143 14.91 4.89 1.91
CA THR A 143 15.05 5.73 3.11
C THR A 143 13.76 6.51 3.35
N ASP A 144 13.55 7.04 4.57
CA ASP A 144 12.28 7.70 4.94
C ASP A 144 12.00 9.01 4.17
N ASN A 145 13.05 9.79 3.85
CA ASN A 145 12.94 10.99 3.02
C ASN A 145 13.07 10.70 1.51
N GLU A 146 13.11 9.42 1.14
CA GLU A 146 13.18 8.90 -0.22
C GLU A 146 14.43 9.27 -1.05
N THR A 147 15.36 10.07 -0.50
CA THR A 147 16.63 10.46 -1.15
C THR A 147 17.83 9.66 -0.63
N VAL A 148 18.90 9.63 -1.43
CA VAL A 148 20.18 9.00 -1.09
C VAL A 148 21.36 9.83 -1.61
N ILE A 149 22.48 9.82 -0.88
CA ILE A 149 23.77 10.34 -1.37
C ILE A 149 24.51 9.21 -2.06
N ALA A 150 24.74 9.39 -3.36
CA ALA A 150 25.31 8.39 -4.26
C ALA A 150 26.61 8.89 -4.90
N ARG A 151 27.48 7.97 -5.30
CA ARG A 151 28.73 8.25 -6.03
C ARG A 151 28.91 7.31 -7.19
N ARG A 152 29.34 7.84 -8.34
CA ARG A 152 29.70 7.04 -9.52
C ARG A 152 30.86 7.72 -10.23
N ASN A 153 31.85 6.94 -10.69
CA ASN A 153 33.08 7.46 -11.31
C ASN A 153 33.77 8.58 -10.48
N GLY A 154 33.76 8.44 -9.15
CA GLY A 154 34.34 9.41 -8.21
C GLY A 154 33.50 10.67 -7.93
N LYS A 155 32.36 10.88 -8.61
CA LYS A 155 31.53 12.08 -8.48
C LYS A 155 30.30 11.81 -7.61
N ILE A 156 30.04 12.70 -6.66
CA ILE A 156 28.94 12.57 -5.68
C ILE A 156 27.69 13.32 -6.18
N PHE A 157 26.52 12.73 -5.98
CA PHE A 157 25.22 13.25 -6.42
C PHE A 157 24.08 12.80 -5.50
N ILE A 158 22.89 13.39 -5.70
CA ILE A 158 21.71 13.23 -4.85
C ILE A 158 20.51 12.79 -5.71
N THR A 159 19.79 11.74 -5.31
CA THR A 159 18.72 11.12 -6.12
C THR A 159 17.71 10.32 -5.27
N GLY A 160 16.61 9.76 -5.81
CA GLY A 160 15.57 9.12 -4.97
C GLY A 160 14.63 8.02 -5.54
N ASN A 161 13.67 7.61 -4.70
CA ASN A 161 12.77 6.42 -4.78
C ASN A 161 11.36 6.73 -5.39
N THR A 162 10.41 5.79 -5.54
CA THR A 162 9.11 5.96 -6.29
C THR A 162 7.87 6.25 -5.43
N PRO A 163 6.76 6.80 -5.99
CA PRO A 163 5.40 6.69 -5.45
C PRO A 163 4.73 5.29 -5.58
N PHE A 164 3.55 5.18 -4.95
CA PHE A 164 2.56 4.09 -4.84
C PHE A 164 1.29 4.79 -5.30
N THR A 165 0.43 4.04 -5.96
CA THR A 165 -0.76 4.57 -6.58
C THR A 165 -1.85 3.50 -6.49
N ASN A 166 -3.09 3.94 -6.36
CA ASN A 166 -4.26 3.09 -6.52
C ASN A 166 -5.16 3.76 -7.56
N ILE A 167 -5.75 2.94 -8.42
CA ILE A 167 -6.74 3.38 -9.40
C ILE A 167 -8.04 2.62 -9.12
N THR A 168 -9.09 3.37 -8.80
CA THR A 168 -10.44 2.81 -8.68
C THR A 168 -11.14 2.96 -10.02
N LEU A 169 -11.65 1.83 -10.51
CA LEU A 169 -12.19 1.62 -11.85
C LEU A 169 -13.66 1.23 -11.70
N ASP A 170 -14.54 2.11 -12.17
CA ASP A 170 -15.94 1.79 -12.38
C ASP A 170 -16.05 1.00 -13.71
N ILE A 171 -16.85 -0.07 -13.73
CA ILE A 171 -17.15 -0.82 -14.96
C ILE A 171 -18.05 0.00 -15.89
N LYS A 172 -18.86 0.89 -15.31
CA LYS A 172 -19.82 1.73 -16.02
C LYS A 172 -20.02 3.08 -15.31
N PRO A 173 -20.51 4.12 -15.99
CA PRO A 173 -20.90 5.37 -15.34
C PRO A 173 -21.97 5.12 -14.28
N LEU A 174 -21.66 5.40 -13.02
CA LEU A 174 -22.56 5.17 -11.88
C LEU A 174 -23.02 6.48 -11.22
N GLY A 175 -24.27 6.47 -10.75
CA GLY A 175 -24.79 7.46 -9.79
C GLY A 175 -24.86 8.90 -10.30
N ALA A 176 -24.70 9.87 -9.39
CA ALA A 176 -24.85 11.30 -9.71
C ALA A 176 -23.91 11.76 -10.83
N LEU A 177 -22.65 11.32 -10.80
CA LEU A 177 -21.64 11.66 -11.81
C LEU A 177 -22.04 11.18 -13.22
N ALA A 178 -22.81 10.09 -13.35
CA ALA A 178 -23.27 9.62 -14.65
C ALA A 178 -24.27 10.58 -15.30
N GLU A 179 -25.05 11.32 -14.51
CA GLU A 179 -26.00 12.32 -14.97
C GLU A 179 -25.40 13.73 -15.13
N ASP A 180 -24.16 13.95 -14.66
CA ASP A 180 -23.42 15.20 -14.85
C ASP A 180 -22.93 15.35 -16.30
N TYR A 181 -22.84 16.61 -16.74
CA TYR A 181 -22.27 16.98 -18.05
C TYR A 181 -20.75 16.82 -18.06
N VAL A 182 -20.20 16.39 -19.19
CA VAL A 182 -18.75 16.23 -19.36
C VAL A 182 -18.07 17.60 -19.43
N ILE A 183 -16.83 17.66 -18.94
CA ILE A 183 -15.99 18.86 -19.00
C ILE A 183 -14.77 18.55 -19.86
N ILE A 184 -14.61 19.28 -20.98
CA ILE A 184 -13.50 19.13 -21.93
C ILE A 184 -12.76 20.46 -22.04
N GLY A 185 -11.47 20.47 -21.74
CA GLY A 185 -10.66 21.71 -21.77
C GLY A 185 -11.04 22.77 -20.73
N GLY A 186 -11.94 22.45 -19.79
CA GLY A 186 -12.52 23.39 -18.82
C GLY A 186 -13.94 23.84 -19.17
N GLU A 187 -14.43 23.55 -20.39
CA GLU A 187 -15.76 23.90 -20.87
C GLU A 187 -16.75 22.74 -20.67
N VAL A 188 -18.00 23.07 -20.32
CA VAL A 188 -19.07 22.09 -20.10
C VAL A 188 -19.75 21.73 -21.43
N THR A 189 -19.85 20.44 -21.73
CA THR A 189 -20.49 19.92 -22.96
C THR A 189 -22.00 19.70 -22.77
N GLN A 190 -22.70 19.34 -23.86
CA GLN A 190 -24.10 18.88 -23.79
C GLN A 190 -24.20 17.40 -23.43
N ASP A 191 -23.17 16.61 -23.76
CA ASP A 191 -23.10 15.18 -23.48
C ASP A 191 -22.88 14.92 -21.98
N LYS A 192 -23.46 13.84 -21.46
CA LYS A 192 -23.33 13.41 -20.07
C LYS A 192 -22.35 12.27 -19.95
N TYR A 193 -21.74 12.12 -18.77
CA TYR A 193 -20.78 11.03 -18.53
C TYR A 193 -21.34 9.62 -18.79
N LYS A 194 -22.65 9.40 -18.59
CA LYS A 194 -23.31 8.12 -18.93
C LYS A 194 -23.28 7.74 -20.41
N ASP A 195 -23.07 8.71 -21.30
CA ASP A 195 -23.10 8.50 -22.74
C ASP A 195 -21.75 7.90 -23.25
N PHE A 196 -20.71 7.87 -22.40
CA PHE A 196 -19.33 7.43 -22.71
C PHE A 196 -18.99 6.01 -22.20
N GLN A 197 -19.96 5.08 -22.23
CA GLN A 197 -19.68 3.67 -21.93
C GLN A 197 -18.63 3.06 -22.89
N PRO A 198 -18.65 3.28 -24.22
CA PRO A 198 -17.66 2.70 -25.12
C PRO A 198 -16.21 3.10 -24.79
N GLU A 199 -15.99 4.34 -24.35
CA GLU A 199 -14.69 4.85 -23.94
C GLU A 199 -14.25 4.24 -22.60
N MET A 200 -15.17 4.01 -21.66
CA MET A 200 -14.88 3.29 -20.42
C MET A 200 -14.53 1.82 -20.68
N ASP A 201 -15.26 1.16 -21.58
CA ASP A 201 -14.98 -0.22 -21.98
C ASP A 201 -13.60 -0.33 -22.64
N MET A 202 -13.31 0.55 -23.61
CA MET A 202 -11.99 0.64 -24.26
C MET A 202 -10.87 0.83 -23.23
N PHE A 203 -11.05 1.72 -22.25
CA PHE A 203 -10.04 1.98 -21.23
C PHE A 203 -9.85 0.79 -20.28
N ASN A 204 -10.94 0.23 -19.72
CA ASN A 204 -10.88 -0.91 -18.80
C ASN A 204 -10.19 -2.11 -19.45
N ARG A 205 -10.55 -2.41 -20.72
CA ARG A 205 -9.91 -3.46 -21.51
C ARG A 205 -8.43 -3.20 -21.75
N ALA A 206 -8.07 -2.04 -22.33
CA ALA A 206 -6.68 -1.73 -22.67
C ALA A 206 -5.77 -1.70 -21.43
N LEU A 207 -6.28 -1.22 -20.30
CA LEU A 207 -5.58 -1.23 -19.03
C LEU A 207 -5.35 -2.68 -18.55
N ALA A 208 -6.40 -3.50 -18.51
CA ALA A 208 -6.29 -4.89 -18.06
C ALA A 208 -5.38 -5.73 -18.97
N GLU A 209 -5.41 -5.53 -20.30
CA GLU A 209 -4.48 -6.14 -21.25
C GLU A 209 -3.01 -5.77 -20.93
N VAL A 210 -2.72 -4.51 -20.61
CA VAL A 210 -1.38 -4.07 -20.17
C VAL A 210 -0.98 -4.75 -18.85
N TYR A 211 -1.87 -4.81 -17.86
CA TYR A 211 -1.58 -5.45 -16.58
C TYR A 211 -1.37 -6.97 -16.70
N LEU A 212 -2.08 -7.64 -17.61
CA LEU A 212 -1.95 -9.07 -17.91
C LEU A 212 -0.58 -9.40 -18.53
N VAL A 213 -0.10 -8.55 -19.45
CA VAL A 213 1.27 -8.62 -19.99
C VAL A 213 2.28 -8.38 -18.87
N GLY A 214 2.08 -7.33 -18.06
CA GLY A 214 2.94 -6.95 -16.96
C GLY A 214 4.08 -5.99 -17.35
N ASP A 215 5.10 -5.89 -16.50
CA ASP A 215 6.28 -5.07 -16.75
C ASP A 215 7.09 -5.57 -17.97
N ALA A 216 8.15 -4.85 -18.35
CA ALA A 216 9.04 -5.22 -19.45
C ALA A 216 9.78 -6.57 -19.28
N LYS A 217 9.51 -7.32 -18.22
CA LYS A 217 9.99 -8.67 -17.91
C LYS A 217 8.84 -9.64 -17.56
N GLY A 218 7.60 -9.32 -17.93
CA GLY A 218 6.42 -10.15 -17.73
C GLY A 218 6.01 -10.31 -16.27
N ARG A 219 6.28 -9.33 -15.40
CA ARG A 219 5.92 -9.36 -13.97
C ARG A 219 4.67 -8.55 -13.70
N VAL A 220 3.89 -8.95 -12.69
CA VAL A 220 2.78 -8.13 -12.18
C VAL A 220 3.26 -6.71 -11.85
N PHE A 221 2.47 -5.70 -12.23
CA PHE A 221 2.68 -4.34 -11.76
C PHE A 221 2.31 -4.26 -10.28
N THR A 222 3.27 -3.89 -9.44
CA THR A 222 3.00 -3.60 -8.02
C THR A 222 2.15 -2.33 -7.87
N PHE A 223 2.35 -1.33 -8.74
CA PHE A 223 1.60 -0.08 -8.75
C PHE A 223 1.32 0.43 -10.18
N PRO A 224 0.18 1.12 -10.41
CA PRO A 224 -0.93 1.27 -9.46
C PRO A 224 -1.56 -0.07 -9.06
N ILE A 225 -2.10 -0.18 -7.86
CA ILE A 225 -3.02 -1.29 -7.53
C ILE A 225 -4.34 -0.97 -8.25
N PRO A 226 -4.85 -1.83 -9.14
CA PRO A 226 -6.15 -1.63 -9.74
C PRO A 226 -7.24 -2.16 -8.81
N THR A 227 -8.33 -1.41 -8.71
CA THR A 227 -9.49 -1.72 -7.87
C THR A 227 -10.75 -1.65 -8.72
N TYR A 228 -11.54 -2.72 -8.80
CA TYR A 228 -12.79 -2.76 -9.57
C TYR A 228 -14.03 -2.77 -8.66
N ASN A 229 -15.02 -1.97 -9.01
CA ASN A 229 -16.28 -1.87 -8.30
C ASN A 229 -17.31 -2.85 -8.88
N ILE A 230 -17.72 -3.85 -8.08
CA ILE A 230 -18.67 -4.91 -8.46
C ILE A 230 -20.08 -4.53 -7.99
N THR A 231 -20.99 -4.28 -8.93
CA THR A 231 -22.37 -3.82 -8.66
C THR A 231 -23.43 -4.86 -9.02
N LYS A 232 -24.66 -4.70 -8.50
CA LYS A 232 -25.81 -5.62 -8.71
C LYS A 232 -26.23 -5.78 -10.17
N ASP A 233 -25.92 -4.76 -10.96
CA ASP A 233 -26.32 -4.56 -12.35
C ASP A 233 -25.11 -4.58 -13.30
N MET A 234 -24.06 -5.28 -12.88
CA MET A 234 -22.89 -5.62 -13.67
C MET A 234 -23.21 -6.78 -14.62
N ASP A 235 -22.83 -6.64 -15.89
CA ASP A 235 -22.87 -7.74 -16.85
C ASP A 235 -21.65 -8.64 -16.66
N TRP A 236 -21.86 -9.84 -16.14
CA TRP A 236 -20.83 -10.84 -15.90
C TRP A 236 -20.33 -11.51 -17.19
N GLU A 237 -21.08 -11.46 -18.28
CA GLU A 237 -20.71 -12.05 -19.57
C GLU A 237 -20.20 -10.99 -20.58
N ASN A 238 -19.90 -9.77 -20.11
CA ASN A 238 -19.31 -8.73 -20.93
C ASN A 238 -17.85 -9.08 -21.32
N PRO A 239 -17.55 -9.36 -22.62
CA PRO A 239 -16.21 -9.78 -23.06
C PRO A 239 -15.16 -8.67 -22.96
N VAL A 240 -15.55 -7.42 -22.72
CA VAL A 240 -14.63 -6.32 -22.37
C VAL A 240 -13.85 -6.62 -21.08
N LEU A 241 -14.46 -7.39 -20.16
CA LEU A 241 -13.89 -7.73 -18.86
C LEU A 241 -13.05 -9.02 -18.87
N ASP A 242 -13.00 -9.78 -19.97
CA ASP A 242 -12.21 -11.01 -20.06
C ASP A 242 -10.73 -10.83 -19.64
N PRO A 243 -10.02 -9.75 -20.05
CA PRO A 243 -8.67 -9.51 -19.57
C PRO A 243 -8.58 -9.20 -18.07
N VAL A 244 -9.64 -8.63 -17.46
CA VAL A 244 -9.73 -8.39 -16.00
C VAL A 244 -9.76 -9.72 -15.27
N TRP A 245 -10.58 -10.66 -15.74
CA TRP A 245 -10.66 -12.01 -15.18
C TRP A 245 -9.37 -12.80 -15.40
N GLU A 246 -8.71 -12.65 -16.55
CA GLU A 246 -7.44 -13.33 -16.80
C GLU A 246 -6.29 -12.78 -15.95
N MET A 247 -6.19 -11.46 -15.75
CA MET A 247 -5.18 -10.90 -14.84
C MET A 247 -5.47 -11.26 -13.38
N THR A 248 -6.75 -11.41 -13.00
CA THR A 248 -7.17 -11.91 -11.68
C THR A 248 -6.69 -13.34 -11.49
N ALA A 249 -6.97 -14.21 -12.46
CA ALA A 249 -6.56 -15.61 -12.45
C ALA A 249 -5.05 -15.78 -12.32
N LYS A 250 -4.28 -14.95 -13.04
CA LYS A 250 -2.82 -15.04 -13.17
C LYS A 250 -2.05 -14.42 -12.00
N TYR A 251 -2.48 -13.26 -11.51
CA TYR A 251 -1.68 -12.42 -10.62
C TYR A 251 -2.38 -12.00 -9.32
N GLY A 252 -3.69 -12.26 -9.17
CA GLY A 252 -4.43 -11.79 -8.00
C GLY A 252 -4.68 -10.28 -7.96
N ILE A 253 -4.76 -9.66 -9.14
CA ILE A 253 -5.20 -8.27 -9.32
C ILE A 253 -6.32 -8.26 -10.37
N PRO A 254 -7.37 -7.42 -10.22
CA PRO A 254 -7.49 -6.30 -9.30
C PRO A 254 -7.93 -6.73 -7.91
N TYR A 255 -8.07 -5.75 -7.02
CA TYR A 255 -8.88 -5.90 -5.81
C TYR A 255 -10.33 -5.56 -6.15
N PHE A 256 -11.30 -6.11 -5.41
CA PHE A 256 -12.72 -5.97 -5.68
C PHE A 256 -13.44 -5.26 -4.54
N SER A 257 -14.16 -4.19 -4.86
CA SER A 257 -15.13 -3.54 -3.98
C SER A 257 -16.51 -4.15 -4.19
N ASN A 258 -17.10 -4.70 -3.15
CA ASN A 258 -18.43 -5.32 -3.20
C ASN A 258 -19.53 -4.27 -2.97
N PHE A 259 -20.39 -4.04 -3.96
CA PHE A 259 -21.62 -3.24 -3.84
C PHE A 259 -22.89 -4.07 -4.04
N ILE A 260 -22.78 -5.41 -4.03
CA ILE A 260 -23.91 -6.32 -4.11
C ILE A 260 -24.51 -6.51 -2.70
N ASN A 261 -23.72 -7.05 -1.77
CA ASN A 261 -24.21 -7.37 -0.42
C ASN A 261 -23.63 -6.52 0.71
N SER A 262 -22.70 -5.60 0.43
CA SER A 262 -22.27 -4.63 1.43
C SER A 262 -23.29 -3.49 1.59
N ASP A 263 -23.23 -2.79 2.72
CA ASP A 263 -24.00 -1.55 2.94
C ASP A 263 -23.48 -0.35 2.12
N MET A 264 -22.54 -0.54 1.20
CA MET A 264 -21.93 0.56 0.42
C MET A 264 -22.78 0.93 -0.79
N ASN A 265 -22.80 2.21 -1.12
CA ASN A 265 -23.38 2.73 -2.37
C ASN A 265 -22.22 3.22 -3.27
N PRO A 266 -22.22 2.92 -4.59
CA PRO A 266 -21.22 3.43 -5.52
C PRO A 266 -21.03 4.96 -5.51
N ASP A 267 -22.09 5.74 -5.25
CA ASP A 267 -21.99 7.20 -5.11
C ASP A 267 -21.21 7.63 -3.86
N ASP A 268 -21.22 6.83 -2.80
CA ASP A 268 -20.60 7.15 -1.51
C ASP A 268 -19.12 6.72 -1.43
N ALA A 269 -18.68 5.74 -2.24
CA ALA A 269 -17.36 5.08 -2.10
C ALA A 269 -16.21 5.70 -2.95
N ARG A 270 -16.49 6.74 -3.73
CA ARG A 270 -15.57 7.24 -4.77
C ARG A 270 -14.29 7.92 -4.29
N SER A 271 -14.09 8.08 -2.98
CA SER A 271 -13.18 9.10 -2.45
C SER A 271 -11.86 8.63 -1.84
N MET A 272 -11.61 7.34 -1.66
CA MET A 272 -10.45 6.86 -0.87
C MET A 272 -9.65 5.72 -1.49
N CYS A 273 -8.33 5.76 -1.24
CA CYS A 273 -7.42 4.64 -1.51
C CYS A 273 -7.63 3.48 -0.52
N CYS A 274 -7.52 2.26 -1.04
CA CYS A 274 -7.24 1.00 -0.34
C CYS A 274 -8.21 0.44 0.70
N ARG A 275 -9.05 1.21 1.41
CA ARG A 275 -9.69 0.64 2.62
C ARG A 275 -11.02 1.26 3.11
N LEU A 276 -11.22 2.57 3.04
CA LEU A 276 -12.16 3.32 3.92
C LEU A 276 -13.66 3.27 3.56
N ARG A 277 -14.51 3.02 4.56
CA ARG A 277 -15.98 3.18 4.53
C ARG A 277 -16.42 4.54 5.14
N LEU A 278 -17.62 5.01 4.82
CA LEU A 278 -18.22 6.27 5.32
C LEU A 278 -19.61 5.97 5.91
N ASP A 279 -20.00 6.64 7.00
CA ASP A 279 -21.41 6.66 7.46
C ASP A 279 -22.14 7.85 6.81
N ASN A 280 -23.05 7.51 5.91
CA ASN A 280 -23.64 8.46 4.99
C ASN A 280 -24.77 9.29 5.63
N ARG A 281 -25.23 8.95 6.84
CA ARG A 281 -26.29 9.72 7.53
C ARG A 281 -25.79 11.07 8.07
N GLU A 282 -24.54 11.14 8.50
CA GLU A 282 -23.94 12.39 8.98
C GLU A 282 -23.38 13.26 7.86
N LEU A 283 -22.71 12.69 6.85
CA LEU A 283 -22.19 13.44 5.71
C LEU A 283 -23.30 14.12 4.89
N ARG A 284 -24.43 13.44 4.67
CA ARG A 284 -25.61 14.03 4.00
C ARG A 284 -26.24 15.16 4.83
N ARG A 285 -26.19 15.08 6.17
CA ARG A 285 -26.62 16.18 7.06
C ARG A 285 -25.66 17.37 7.05
N ARG A 286 -24.37 17.13 6.80
CA ARG A 286 -23.31 18.13 6.85
C ARG A 286 -23.03 18.80 5.49
N GLY A 287 -23.97 18.78 4.54
CA GLY A 287 -23.92 19.70 3.40
C GLY A 287 -23.10 19.26 2.19
N GLY A 288 -22.90 17.95 2.00
CA GLY A 288 -22.84 17.41 0.63
C GLY A 288 -24.20 17.64 0.00
N GLY A 289 -24.31 18.61 -0.92
CA GLY A 289 -25.55 18.93 -1.61
C GLY A 289 -25.97 17.83 -2.60
N LEU A 290 -26.84 18.17 -3.55
CA LEU A 290 -27.23 17.29 -4.67
C LEU A 290 -26.05 16.89 -5.58
N PHE A 291 -24.85 17.44 -5.32
CA PHE A 291 -23.58 17.20 -6.00
C PHE A 291 -22.61 16.52 -5.02
N GLY A 292 -22.11 15.33 -5.39
CA GLY A 292 -21.43 14.41 -4.48
C GLY A 292 -20.10 14.92 -3.90
N ALA A 293 -19.99 14.90 -2.57
CA ALA A 293 -18.79 15.30 -1.83
C ALA A 293 -17.73 14.18 -1.80
N ASN A 294 -17.10 13.84 -2.93
CA ASN A 294 -16.33 12.58 -3.04
C ASN A 294 -14.96 12.54 -3.78
N PRO A 295 -14.13 13.62 -3.78
CA PRO A 295 -12.68 13.44 -3.94
C PRO A 295 -11.79 14.22 -2.94
N LEU A 296 -12.36 14.85 -1.89
CA LEU A 296 -11.66 15.73 -0.95
C LEU A 296 -11.72 15.24 0.51
N THR A 297 -11.43 13.96 0.73
CA THR A 297 -11.34 13.33 2.05
C THR A 297 -10.06 12.48 2.14
N GLY A 298 -9.76 11.98 3.33
CA GLY A 298 -8.52 11.31 3.70
C GLY A 298 -8.55 10.86 5.15
N SER A 299 -7.42 10.39 5.66
CA SER A 299 -7.17 10.29 7.09
C SER A 299 -6.09 11.29 7.47
N ILE A 300 -6.29 12.03 8.56
CA ILE A 300 -5.24 12.93 9.08
C ILE A 300 -4.08 12.14 9.70
N GLY A 301 -4.31 10.87 10.05
CA GLY A 301 -3.37 10.00 10.74
C GLY A 301 -4.04 8.77 11.33
N VAL A 302 -3.24 7.72 11.53
CA VAL A 302 -3.65 6.44 12.11
C VAL A 302 -2.95 6.23 13.46
N VAL A 303 -3.72 5.91 14.50
CA VAL A 303 -3.19 5.41 15.77
C VAL A 303 -3.65 3.97 15.99
N THR A 304 -2.70 3.03 15.93
CA THR A 304 -2.99 1.59 16.05
C THR A 304 -2.86 1.10 17.49
N ILE A 305 -3.91 0.48 18.03
CA ILE A 305 -3.94 -0.15 19.34
C ILE A 305 -3.30 -1.54 19.25
N ASN A 306 -2.37 -1.81 20.17
CA ASN A 306 -1.76 -3.13 20.38
C ASN A 306 -2.70 -3.96 21.25
N LEU A 307 -3.54 -4.78 20.62
CA LEU A 307 -4.46 -5.66 21.34
C LEU A 307 -3.77 -6.81 22.08
N PRO A 308 -2.73 -7.50 21.55
CA PRO A 308 -2.03 -8.58 22.27
C PRO A 308 -1.55 -8.18 23.65
N ARG A 309 -0.90 -7.01 23.77
CA ARG A 309 -0.49 -6.44 25.07
C ARG A 309 -1.67 -6.16 25.98
N LEU A 310 -2.80 -5.72 25.43
CA LEU A 310 -3.99 -5.43 26.22
C LEU A 310 -4.59 -6.73 26.77
N GLY A 311 -4.75 -7.75 25.92
CA GLY A 311 -5.23 -9.08 26.32
C GLY A 311 -4.36 -9.72 27.40
N TYR A 312 -3.03 -9.69 27.21
CA TYR A 312 -2.06 -10.20 28.20
C TYR A 312 -2.11 -9.48 29.56
N LEU A 313 -2.46 -8.18 29.58
CA LEU A 313 -2.48 -7.38 30.81
C LEU A 313 -3.86 -7.33 31.49
N ALA A 314 -4.92 -7.77 30.82
CA ALA A 314 -6.28 -7.76 31.33
C ALA A 314 -6.52 -8.92 32.29
N LYS A 315 -7.07 -8.64 33.47
CA LYS A 315 -7.40 -9.68 34.48
C LYS A 315 -8.73 -10.36 34.22
N ASP A 316 -9.67 -9.59 33.70
CA ASP A 316 -11.06 -9.94 33.47
C ASP A 316 -11.61 -9.04 32.34
N LYS A 317 -12.85 -9.31 31.93
CA LYS A 317 -13.48 -8.65 30.78
C LYS A 317 -13.71 -7.15 31.04
N ASP A 318 -14.03 -6.77 32.26
CA ASP A 318 -14.22 -5.36 32.62
C ASP A 318 -12.89 -4.59 32.59
N ASP A 319 -11.81 -5.19 33.07
CA ASP A 319 -10.45 -4.64 33.01
C ASP A 319 -9.97 -4.53 31.55
N TYR A 320 -10.30 -5.50 30.68
CA TYR A 320 -10.04 -5.44 29.24
C TYR A 320 -10.69 -4.18 28.62
N PHE A 321 -12.00 -3.99 28.79
CA PHE A 321 -12.71 -2.85 28.20
C PHE A 321 -12.30 -1.50 28.82
N LYS A 322 -12.03 -1.43 30.12
CA LYS A 322 -11.49 -0.22 30.79
C LYS A 322 -10.12 0.19 30.23
N ARG A 323 -9.26 -0.78 29.92
CA ARG A 323 -7.96 -0.52 29.26
C ARG A 323 -8.13 -0.08 27.82
N LEU A 324 -9.07 -0.68 27.09
CA LEU A 324 -9.35 -0.35 25.70
C LEU A 324 -9.86 1.09 25.59
N ASP A 325 -10.85 1.46 26.41
CA ASP A 325 -11.39 2.82 26.51
C ASP A 325 -10.30 3.87 26.78
N ARG A 326 -9.39 3.57 27.72
CA ARG A 326 -8.26 4.44 28.02
C ARG A 326 -7.31 4.60 26.82
N LEU A 327 -6.99 3.51 26.11
CA LEU A 327 -6.13 3.59 24.93
C LEU A 327 -6.80 4.32 23.76
N MET A 328 -8.11 4.11 23.56
CA MET A 328 -8.91 4.83 22.57
C MET A 328 -8.99 6.32 22.88
N THR A 329 -9.12 6.71 24.15
CA THR A 329 -9.15 8.10 24.58
C THR A 329 -7.80 8.80 24.32
N ILE A 330 -6.68 8.13 24.61
CA ILE A 330 -5.33 8.64 24.28
C ILE A 330 -5.14 8.76 22.76
N ALA A 331 -5.64 7.78 21.99
CA ALA A 331 -5.58 7.82 20.52
C ALA A 331 -6.41 8.98 19.96
N ARG A 332 -7.60 9.24 20.51
CA ARG A 332 -8.45 10.39 20.21
C ARG A 332 -7.71 11.70 20.45
N GLU A 333 -7.18 11.90 21.66
CA GLU A 333 -6.42 13.10 22.03
C GLU A 333 -5.23 13.33 21.09
N SER A 334 -4.47 12.28 20.78
CA SER A 334 -3.33 12.37 19.84
C SER A 334 -3.75 12.75 18.41
N LEU A 335 -4.94 12.34 17.95
CA LEU A 335 -5.44 12.66 16.61
C LEU A 335 -6.01 14.08 16.55
N GLU A 336 -6.79 14.50 17.56
CA GLU A 336 -7.30 15.88 17.65
C GLU A 336 -6.16 16.90 17.80
N THR A 337 -5.15 16.65 18.65
CA THR A 337 -3.95 17.50 18.70
C THR A 337 -3.25 17.58 17.35
N LYS A 338 -3.20 16.48 16.58
CA LYS A 338 -2.63 16.50 15.22
C LYS A 338 -3.48 17.35 14.27
N ARG A 339 -4.82 17.28 14.37
CA ARG A 339 -5.78 18.06 13.57
C ARG A 339 -5.54 19.56 13.71
N GLU A 340 -5.45 20.05 14.94
CA GLU A 340 -5.17 21.46 15.24
C GLU A 340 -3.86 21.94 14.61
N VAL A 341 -2.81 21.11 14.69
CA VAL A 341 -1.49 21.42 14.12
C VAL A 341 -1.52 21.47 12.59
N ILE A 342 -2.13 20.48 11.91
CA ILE A 342 -2.19 20.49 10.44
C ILE A 342 -3.10 21.59 9.90
N GLU A 343 -4.19 21.92 10.58
CA GLU A 343 -5.08 23.03 10.21
C GLU A 343 -4.32 24.36 10.28
N LYS A 344 -3.61 24.62 11.38
CA LYS A 344 -2.73 25.78 11.54
C LYS A 344 -1.63 25.86 10.47
N PHE A 345 -0.94 24.75 10.19
CA PHE A 345 0.11 24.70 9.16
C PHE A 345 -0.44 24.88 7.74
N THR A 346 -1.66 24.42 7.47
CA THR A 346 -2.36 24.66 6.20
C THR A 346 -2.70 26.14 6.06
N GLU A 347 -3.21 26.77 7.12
CA GLU A 347 -3.49 28.20 7.12
C GLU A 347 -2.21 29.04 6.91
N MET A 348 -1.11 28.67 7.56
CA MET A 348 0.22 29.27 7.34
C MET A 348 0.80 29.04 5.93
N GLY A 349 0.18 28.20 5.10
CA GLY A 349 0.61 27.94 3.72
C GLY A 349 1.71 26.88 3.57
N LEU A 350 2.00 26.09 4.62
CA LEU A 350 3.00 25.01 4.57
C LEU A 350 2.55 23.81 3.72
N TYR A 351 1.24 23.68 3.48
CA TYR A 351 0.66 22.65 2.60
C TYR A 351 -0.07 23.31 1.42
N PRO A 352 0.63 23.93 0.45
CA PRO A 352 0.01 24.77 -0.57
C PRO A 352 -0.99 24.02 -1.47
N TYR A 353 -0.68 22.78 -1.86
CA TYR A 353 -1.60 21.93 -2.64
C TYR A 353 -2.87 21.62 -1.84
N SER A 354 -2.73 21.15 -0.60
CA SER A 354 -3.89 20.87 0.28
C SER A 354 -4.71 22.13 0.55
N LYS A 355 -4.06 23.28 0.80
CA LYS A 355 -4.72 24.58 0.98
C LYS A 355 -5.57 24.95 -0.24
N PHE A 356 -5.05 24.76 -1.44
CA PHE A 356 -5.77 25.03 -2.69
C PHE A 356 -6.96 24.07 -2.89
N TYR A 357 -6.72 22.75 -2.89
CA TYR A 357 -7.77 21.77 -3.18
C TYR A 357 -8.84 21.67 -2.09
N LEU A 358 -8.48 21.91 -0.82
CA LEU A 358 -9.42 21.94 0.31
C LEU A 358 -10.01 23.33 0.57
N GLY A 359 -9.70 24.34 -0.24
CA GLY A 359 -10.19 25.72 -0.06
C GLY A 359 -11.71 25.80 0.03
N ARG A 360 -12.44 25.08 -0.83
CA ARG A 360 -13.92 25.02 -0.76
C ARG A 360 -14.45 24.42 0.54
N ILE A 361 -13.72 23.46 1.14
CA ILE A 361 -14.08 22.88 2.45
C ILE A 361 -13.85 23.92 3.55
N LYS A 362 -12.75 24.68 3.47
CA LYS A 362 -12.47 25.81 4.38
C LYS A 362 -13.55 26.88 4.30
N ASP A 363 -13.96 27.29 3.09
CA ASP A 363 -14.99 28.30 2.87
C ASP A 363 -16.37 27.86 3.42
N GLN A 364 -16.70 26.56 3.31
CA GLN A 364 -17.99 26.01 3.75
C GLN A 364 -18.04 25.71 5.25
N PHE A 365 -16.95 25.21 5.84
CA PHE A 365 -16.94 24.66 7.22
C PHE A 365 -16.04 25.40 8.21
N GLY A 366 -15.21 26.34 7.75
CA GLY A 366 -14.21 27.01 8.57
C GLY A 366 -12.94 26.20 8.81
N GLU A 367 -12.83 24.98 8.27
CA GLU A 367 -11.71 24.04 8.48
C GLU A 367 -11.32 23.33 7.17
N TYR A 368 -10.02 23.27 6.80
CA TYR A 368 -9.58 22.56 5.58
C TYR A 368 -9.79 21.04 5.71
N TRP A 369 -9.42 20.48 6.86
CA TRP A 369 -9.39 19.02 7.07
C TRP A 369 -10.71 18.44 7.58
N LYS A 370 -11.83 19.19 7.50
CA LYS A 370 -13.13 18.78 8.08
C LYS A 370 -13.59 17.40 7.64
N ASN A 371 -13.43 17.12 6.34
CA ASN A 371 -13.86 15.86 5.73
C ASN A 371 -12.86 14.71 5.95
N HIS A 372 -11.72 14.94 6.60
CA HIS A 372 -10.72 13.89 6.84
C HIS A 372 -10.96 13.20 8.19
N PHE A 373 -10.78 11.88 8.22
CA PHE A 373 -10.98 11.05 9.39
C PHE A 373 -9.83 11.11 10.41
N ASN A 374 -10.19 10.95 11.68
CA ASN A 374 -9.34 10.50 12.77
C ASN A 374 -9.38 8.96 12.82
N THR A 375 -8.31 8.29 12.40
CA THR A 375 -8.31 6.81 12.28
C THR A 375 -7.73 6.13 13.50
N ILE A 376 -8.54 5.34 14.19
CA ILE A 376 -8.08 4.41 15.23
C ILE A 376 -8.06 3.02 14.60
N GLY A 377 -6.89 2.39 14.63
CA GLY A 377 -6.70 1.05 14.07
C GLY A 377 -6.41 -0.01 15.13
N ILE A 378 -6.46 -1.28 14.74
CA ILE A 378 -6.05 -2.40 15.62
C ILE A 378 -5.05 -3.33 14.95
N LEU A 379 -4.35 -4.11 15.77
CA LEU A 379 -3.43 -5.16 15.33
C LEU A 379 -3.40 -6.29 16.37
N GLY A 380 -3.34 -7.55 15.91
CA GLY A 380 -3.17 -8.75 16.75
C GLY A 380 -4.41 -9.17 17.54
N MET A 381 -5.61 -9.12 16.96
CA MET A 381 -6.83 -9.60 17.64
C MET A 381 -6.70 -11.08 18.05
N ASN A 382 -6.18 -11.94 17.17
CA ASN A 382 -5.97 -13.36 17.46
C ASN A 382 -5.09 -13.56 18.71
N GLU A 383 -3.92 -12.91 18.77
CA GLU A 383 -3.04 -13.05 19.92
C GLU A 383 -3.58 -12.32 21.15
N SER A 384 -4.46 -11.32 21.01
CA SER A 384 -5.23 -10.79 22.14
C SER A 384 -6.12 -11.85 22.77
N MET A 385 -6.86 -12.61 21.95
CA MET A 385 -7.73 -13.69 22.44
C MET A 385 -6.93 -14.84 23.06
N LEU A 386 -5.80 -15.23 22.43
CA LEU A 386 -4.88 -16.23 22.99
C LEU A 386 -4.30 -15.80 24.34
N ASN A 387 -3.81 -14.55 24.46
CA ASN A 387 -3.22 -14.06 25.70
C ASN A 387 -4.25 -13.77 26.81
N PHE A 388 -5.51 -13.51 26.47
CA PHE A 388 -6.56 -13.15 27.44
C PHE A 388 -7.41 -14.34 27.91
N ILE A 389 -7.86 -15.19 26.98
CA ILE A 389 -8.77 -16.32 27.27
C ILE A 389 -8.21 -17.68 26.86
N GLY A 390 -6.97 -17.75 26.36
CA GLY A 390 -6.32 -18.99 25.93
C GLY A 390 -6.92 -19.62 24.67
N LYS A 391 -7.72 -18.86 23.90
CA LYS A 391 -8.44 -19.36 22.71
C LYS A 391 -8.23 -18.44 21.52
N SER A 392 -8.01 -19.02 20.34
CA SER A 392 -7.86 -18.29 19.07
C SER A 392 -9.14 -17.55 18.68
N ILE A 393 -9.02 -16.56 17.79
CA ILE A 393 -10.17 -15.93 17.12
C ILE A 393 -11.02 -16.94 16.32
N THR A 394 -10.47 -18.11 15.96
CA THR A 394 -11.18 -19.17 15.24
C THR A 394 -12.06 -20.04 16.14
N ALA A 395 -11.83 -20.01 17.45
CA ALA A 395 -12.71 -20.66 18.41
C ALA A 395 -13.93 -19.77 18.70
N LYS A 396 -15.13 -20.37 18.78
CA LYS A 396 -16.41 -19.67 18.98
C LYS A 396 -16.40 -18.59 20.07
N GLU A 397 -15.71 -18.84 21.18
CA GLU A 397 -15.57 -17.88 22.29
C GLU A 397 -14.65 -16.70 21.94
N GLY A 398 -13.51 -16.95 21.30
CA GLY A 398 -12.59 -15.91 20.83
C GLY A 398 -13.18 -15.09 19.69
N HIS A 399 -13.89 -15.73 18.76
CA HIS A 399 -14.66 -15.06 17.70
C HIS A 399 -15.71 -14.12 18.29
N SER A 400 -16.53 -14.62 19.22
CA SER A 400 -17.58 -13.83 19.86
C SER A 400 -17.03 -12.62 20.62
N LEU A 401 -15.90 -12.78 21.32
CA LEU A 401 -15.28 -11.68 22.05
C LEU A 401 -14.59 -10.68 21.12
N ALA A 402 -13.91 -11.15 20.06
CA ALA A 402 -13.33 -10.29 19.03
C ALA A 402 -14.39 -9.39 18.35
N LYS A 403 -15.55 -9.96 18.04
CA LYS A 403 -16.72 -9.22 17.52
C LYS A 403 -17.19 -8.14 18.50
N GLU A 404 -17.38 -8.50 19.77
CA GLU A 404 -17.80 -7.56 20.83
C GLU A 404 -16.79 -6.42 21.01
N ILE A 405 -15.49 -6.70 20.89
CA ILE A 405 -14.43 -5.68 20.93
C ILE A 405 -14.54 -4.72 19.75
N LEU A 406 -14.71 -5.23 18.52
CA LEU A 406 -14.87 -4.37 17.33
C LEU A 406 -16.15 -3.51 17.42
N GLU A 407 -17.24 -4.06 17.94
CA GLU A 407 -18.50 -3.33 18.16
C GLU A 407 -18.32 -2.24 19.23
N TYR A 408 -17.70 -2.55 20.38
CA TYR A 408 -17.38 -1.56 21.41
C TYR A 408 -16.52 -0.42 20.87
N MET A 409 -15.48 -0.74 20.09
CA MET A 409 -14.62 0.27 19.48
C MET A 409 -15.40 1.16 18.53
N ARG A 410 -16.17 0.58 17.60
CA ARG A 410 -17.01 1.34 16.68
C ARG A 410 -17.98 2.28 17.42
N ASP A 411 -18.61 1.80 18.47
CA ASP A 411 -19.59 2.56 19.23
C ASP A 411 -18.93 3.72 20.02
N LYS A 412 -17.71 3.51 20.53
CA LYS A 412 -16.87 4.58 21.09
C LYS A 412 -16.45 5.63 20.07
N LEU A 413 -16.12 5.24 18.85
CA LEU A 413 -15.82 6.18 17.76
C LEU A 413 -17.04 7.04 17.41
N MET A 414 -18.25 6.47 17.41
CA MET A 414 -19.49 7.24 17.25
C MET A 414 -19.66 8.25 18.39
N THR A 415 -19.36 7.89 19.64
CA THR A 415 -19.36 8.86 20.76
C THR A 415 -18.38 10.02 20.49
N TYR A 416 -17.14 9.72 20.12
CA TYR A 416 -16.13 10.77 19.83
C TYR A 416 -16.55 11.68 18.67
N GLN A 417 -17.16 11.13 17.63
CA GLN A 417 -17.66 11.89 16.47
C GLN A 417 -18.81 12.84 16.84
N ASN A 418 -19.69 12.44 17.76
CA ASN A 418 -20.74 13.31 18.31
C ASN A 418 -20.18 14.40 19.25
N GLU A 419 -19.18 14.08 20.08
CA GLU A 419 -18.55 15.02 21.01
C GLU A 419 -17.70 16.09 20.31
N THR A 420 -16.91 15.70 19.31
CA THR A 420 -15.92 16.57 18.63
C THR A 420 -16.43 17.22 17.36
N ASN A 421 -17.54 16.70 16.79
CA ASN A 421 -17.99 17.04 15.44
C ASN A 421 -16.96 16.71 14.32
N HIS A 422 -15.97 15.83 14.59
CA HIS A 422 -15.00 15.33 13.61
C HIS A 422 -15.27 13.88 13.21
N LEU A 423 -14.85 13.50 12.00
CA LEU A 423 -15.07 12.14 11.49
C LEU A 423 -14.11 11.15 12.13
N TYR A 424 -14.61 9.98 12.55
CA TYR A 424 -13.83 8.87 13.10
C TYR A 424 -14.12 7.56 12.38
N ASN A 425 -13.11 6.70 12.28
CA ASN A 425 -13.23 5.40 11.61
C ASN A 425 -12.35 4.32 12.25
N LEU A 426 -12.84 3.09 12.22
CA LEU A 426 -12.13 1.91 12.73
C LEU A 426 -11.39 1.21 11.59
N GLU A 427 -10.07 1.08 11.67
CA GLU A 427 -9.25 0.45 10.62
C GLU A 427 -8.58 -0.85 11.06
N ALA A 428 -8.63 -1.87 10.19
CA ALA A 428 -7.66 -2.95 10.22
C ALA A 428 -6.33 -2.42 9.66
N THR A 429 -5.42 -1.95 10.53
CA THR A 429 -4.16 -1.34 10.11
C THR A 429 -3.33 -2.34 9.30
N PRO A 430 -2.89 -2.03 8.05
CA PRO A 430 -2.16 -2.98 7.19
C PRO A 430 -0.92 -3.64 7.81
N GLY A 431 -0.28 -2.98 8.78
CA GLY A 431 0.56 -3.66 9.77
C GLY A 431 2.00 -4.01 9.36
N GLU A 432 2.40 -3.82 8.10
CA GLU A 432 3.68 -4.27 7.50
C GLU A 432 4.92 -4.27 8.42
N GLY A 433 5.18 -3.15 9.11
CA GLY A 433 6.25 -3.03 10.11
C GLY A 433 5.77 -3.07 11.56
N THR A 434 4.47 -2.85 11.79
CA THR A 434 3.88 -2.73 13.13
C THR A 434 3.68 -4.08 13.79
N THR A 435 3.35 -5.14 13.04
CA THR A 435 3.22 -6.53 13.54
C THR A 435 4.49 -6.96 14.28
N TYR A 436 5.64 -6.87 13.61
CA TYR A 436 6.97 -7.14 14.16
C TYR A 436 7.36 -6.15 15.28
N ARG A 437 7.12 -4.85 15.08
CA ARG A 437 7.53 -3.83 16.07
C ARG A 437 6.82 -3.99 17.41
N PHE A 438 5.52 -4.31 17.39
CA PHE A 438 4.76 -4.62 18.61
C PHE A 438 5.28 -5.91 19.23
N ALA A 439 5.27 -7.03 18.51
CA ALA A 439 5.68 -8.34 19.02
C ALA A 439 7.11 -8.33 19.62
N LYS A 440 8.07 -7.67 18.97
CA LYS A 440 9.43 -7.50 19.50
C LYS A 440 9.50 -6.62 20.76
N ALA A 441 8.73 -5.54 20.82
CA ALA A 441 8.68 -4.68 22.00
C ALA A 441 7.98 -5.37 23.19
N ASP A 442 7.00 -6.22 22.90
CA ASP A 442 6.29 -7.04 23.86
C ASP A 442 7.16 -8.17 24.40
N LYS A 443 7.75 -9.01 23.55
CA LYS A 443 8.71 -10.05 23.96
C LYS A 443 9.88 -9.53 24.80
N LYS A 444 10.32 -8.29 24.58
CA LYS A 444 11.37 -7.65 25.41
C LYS A 444 10.88 -7.31 26.83
N LYS A 445 9.59 -7.05 27.02
CA LYS A 445 9.00 -6.58 28.28
C LYS A 445 8.27 -7.68 29.06
N TYR A 446 7.69 -8.63 28.33
CA TYR A 446 6.91 -9.76 28.80
C TYR A 446 7.39 -10.97 27.98
N ALA A 447 8.29 -11.79 28.51
CA ALA A 447 8.95 -12.83 27.71
C ALA A 447 7.99 -13.95 27.28
N ASP A 448 6.97 -14.17 28.11
CA ASP A 448 5.94 -15.19 28.08
C ASP A 448 4.70 -14.81 27.26
N ILE A 449 4.52 -13.54 26.88
CA ILE A 449 3.41 -13.11 26.02
C ILE A 449 3.41 -13.86 24.68
N ILE A 450 2.29 -14.47 24.30
CA ILE A 450 2.16 -15.29 23.09
C ILE A 450 2.20 -14.37 21.86
N VAL A 451 3.03 -14.71 20.86
CA VAL A 451 3.05 -14.10 19.52
C VAL A 451 2.52 -15.09 18.46
N ALA A 452 2.20 -14.62 17.25
CA ALA A 452 1.55 -15.45 16.24
C ALA A 452 2.39 -16.67 15.81
N ASN A 453 3.71 -16.50 15.78
CA ASN A 453 4.70 -17.54 15.48
C ASN A 453 5.48 -18.00 16.73
N GLU A 454 4.79 -18.17 17.87
CA GLU A 454 5.41 -18.51 19.17
C GLU A 454 6.36 -19.71 19.08
N ARG A 455 5.94 -20.78 18.37
CA ARG A 455 6.75 -21.98 18.14
C ARG A 455 8.06 -21.65 17.43
N ALA A 456 7.99 -21.04 16.24
CA ALA A 456 9.17 -20.67 15.46
C ALA A 456 10.07 -19.63 16.17
N TYR A 457 9.49 -18.73 16.97
CA TYR A 457 10.23 -17.79 17.83
C TYR A 457 11.07 -18.52 18.88
N ARG A 458 10.51 -19.53 19.57
CA ARG A 458 11.22 -20.32 20.60
C ARG A 458 12.19 -21.34 20.01
N GLU A 459 11.77 -22.09 19.00
CA GLU A 459 12.49 -23.26 18.48
C GLU A 459 13.52 -22.90 17.41
N LYS A 460 13.21 -21.91 16.55
CA LYS A 460 14.05 -21.53 15.40
C LYS A 460 14.63 -20.11 15.50
N ASN A 461 14.51 -19.46 16.67
CA ASN A 461 14.96 -18.08 16.93
C ASN A 461 14.42 -17.07 15.89
N ALA A 462 13.21 -17.33 15.36
CA ALA A 462 12.59 -16.51 14.33
C ALA A 462 12.22 -15.11 14.85
N ALA A 463 12.09 -14.14 13.96
CA ALA A 463 11.58 -12.82 14.32
C ALA A 463 10.10 -12.93 14.76
N PRO A 464 9.72 -12.41 15.95
CA PRO A 464 8.34 -12.51 16.43
C PRO A 464 7.43 -11.55 15.68
N TYR A 465 6.21 -11.98 15.33
CA TYR A 465 5.18 -11.12 14.75
C TYR A 465 3.79 -11.38 15.34
N TYR A 466 2.89 -10.42 15.16
CA TYR A 466 1.46 -10.55 15.45
C TYR A 466 0.65 -10.66 14.18
N THR A 467 -0.50 -11.32 14.26
CA THR A 467 -1.46 -11.46 13.15
C THR A 467 -2.02 -10.08 12.78
N ASN A 468 -2.26 -9.88 11.48
CA ASN A 468 -2.67 -8.58 10.98
C ASN A 468 -4.10 -8.25 11.43
N SER A 469 -4.30 -7.16 12.17
CA SER A 469 -5.64 -6.69 12.58
C SER A 469 -6.50 -7.80 13.21
N SER A 470 -7.61 -8.20 12.58
CA SER A 470 -8.46 -9.35 12.97
C SER A 470 -8.47 -10.48 11.94
N GLN A 471 -7.44 -10.57 11.09
CA GLN A 471 -7.27 -11.69 10.16
C GLN A 471 -7.12 -13.01 10.92
N LEU A 472 -7.34 -14.10 10.20
CA LEU A 472 -7.05 -15.45 10.67
C LEU A 472 -5.52 -15.64 10.86
N PRO A 473 -5.09 -16.58 11.71
CA PRO A 473 -3.69 -16.99 11.79
C PRO A 473 -3.16 -17.43 10.42
N VAL A 474 -1.89 -17.16 10.14
CA VAL A 474 -1.22 -17.65 8.92
C VAL A 474 -1.23 -19.18 8.92
N GLY A 475 -1.69 -19.81 7.85
CA GLY A 475 -1.78 -21.27 7.73
C GLY A 475 -2.95 -21.91 8.50
N PHE A 476 -3.98 -21.13 8.90
CA PHE A 476 -5.14 -21.69 9.60
C PHE A 476 -6.02 -22.59 8.72
N THR A 477 -6.30 -22.19 7.48
CA THR A 477 -7.08 -22.97 6.51
C THR A 477 -6.68 -22.64 5.09
N ASP A 478 -6.78 -23.65 4.21
CA ASP A 478 -6.62 -23.53 2.76
C ASP A 478 -7.99 -23.38 2.04
N ASP A 479 -9.11 -23.53 2.77
CA ASP A 479 -10.45 -23.29 2.22
C ASP A 479 -10.83 -21.81 2.29
N ILE A 480 -10.90 -21.18 1.12
CA ILE A 480 -11.35 -19.79 0.99
C ILE A 480 -12.75 -19.56 1.55
N PHE A 481 -13.65 -20.54 1.50
CA PHE A 481 -15.01 -20.40 2.03
C PHE A 481 -15.06 -20.47 3.56
N GLU A 482 -14.29 -21.36 4.19
CA GLU A 482 -14.10 -21.33 5.65
C GLU A 482 -13.46 -20.00 6.09
N ALA A 483 -12.47 -19.51 5.34
CA ALA A 483 -11.85 -18.22 5.62
C ALA A 483 -12.83 -17.05 5.49
N LEU A 484 -13.74 -17.08 4.51
CA LEU A 484 -14.80 -16.09 4.31
C LEU A 484 -15.85 -16.15 5.45
N ASP A 485 -16.34 -17.35 5.78
CA ASP A 485 -17.33 -17.60 6.83
C ASP A 485 -16.85 -17.11 8.21
N LEU A 486 -15.56 -17.30 8.52
CA LEU A 486 -14.92 -16.84 9.77
C LEU A 486 -14.49 -15.37 9.76
N GLN A 487 -14.68 -14.64 8.66
CA GLN A 487 -14.23 -13.25 8.53
C GLN A 487 -15.34 -12.25 8.17
N ASP A 488 -16.41 -12.66 7.49
CA ASP A 488 -17.44 -11.74 6.98
C ASP A 488 -18.01 -10.81 8.07
N ASP A 489 -18.41 -11.38 9.20
CA ASP A 489 -19.04 -10.63 10.28
C ASP A 489 -18.07 -9.82 11.14
N LEU A 490 -16.77 -10.12 11.11
CA LEU A 490 -15.71 -9.33 11.75
C LEU A 490 -15.30 -8.17 10.85
N GLN A 491 -15.06 -8.46 9.57
CA GLN A 491 -14.55 -7.49 8.61
C GLN A 491 -15.58 -6.40 8.28
N THR A 492 -16.87 -6.72 8.31
CA THR A 492 -17.96 -5.71 8.21
C THR A 492 -18.06 -4.74 9.39
N LYS A 493 -17.38 -4.98 10.53
CA LYS A 493 -17.36 -4.04 11.67
C LYS A 493 -16.42 -2.86 11.46
N TYR A 494 -15.45 -2.96 10.54
CA TYR A 494 -14.59 -1.84 10.19
C TYR A 494 -15.39 -0.77 9.45
N THR A 495 -15.58 0.37 10.10
CA THR A 495 -16.13 1.59 9.48
C THR A 495 -15.09 2.38 8.72
N GLY A 496 -13.81 2.08 8.95
CA GLY A 496 -12.70 2.54 8.16
C GLY A 496 -12.25 1.43 7.24
N GLY A 497 -10.98 1.06 7.40
CA GLY A 497 -10.33 0.15 6.48
C GLY A 497 -10.56 -1.32 6.70
N THR A 498 -11.11 -2.06 5.73
CA THR A 498 -10.75 -3.48 5.57
C THR A 498 -10.38 -3.98 4.14
N VAL A 499 -9.72 -5.14 4.08
CA VAL A 499 -9.49 -6.02 2.91
C VAL A 499 -9.36 -7.46 3.43
N LEU A 500 -9.95 -8.43 2.73
CA LEU A 500 -9.69 -9.85 2.91
C LEU A 500 -8.89 -10.41 1.73
N HIS A 501 -7.85 -11.21 2.02
CA HIS A 501 -7.04 -11.88 1.01
C HIS A 501 -7.46 -13.36 0.92
N GLY A 502 -8.12 -13.73 -0.16
CA GLY A 502 -8.43 -15.12 -0.49
C GLY A 502 -7.21 -15.79 -1.11
N PHE A 503 -6.30 -16.29 -0.27
CA PHE A 503 -5.14 -17.05 -0.73
C PHE A 503 -5.60 -18.35 -1.41
N ILE A 504 -5.03 -18.64 -2.58
CA ILE A 504 -5.27 -19.89 -3.32
C ILE A 504 -3.93 -20.45 -3.80
N GLY A 505 -3.87 -21.78 -3.97
CA GLY A 505 -2.63 -22.50 -4.27
C GLY A 505 -1.89 -21.94 -5.48
N GLU A 506 -2.49 -22.01 -6.68
CA GLU A 506 -1.85 -21.55 -7.92
C GLU A 506 -2.83 -20.77 -8.84
N LYS A 507 -2.46 -20.56 -10.10
CA LYS A 507 -3.28 -19.84 -11.09
C LYS A 507 -4.69 -20.45 -11.17
N MET A 508 -5.73 -19.60 -11.18
CA MET A 508 -7.11 -20.08 -11.44
C MET A 508 -7.23 -20.74 -12.81
N PRO A 509 -8.01 -21.83 -12.95
CA PRO A 509 -7.98 -22.69 -14.15
C PRO A 509 -8.59 -22.04 -15.39
N SER A 510 -9.51 -21.08 -15.23
CA SER A 510 -10.13 -20.37 -16.36
C SER A 510 -10.70 -19.00 -15.95
N ILE A 511 -11.01 -18.19 -16.96
CA ILE A 511 -11.80 -16.95 -16.82
C ILE A 511 -13.13 -17.26 -16.13
N ASP A 512 -13.87 -18.27 -16.58
CA ASP A 512 -15.18 -18.62 -16.00
C ASP A 512 -15.09 -19.08 -14.54
N ALA A 513 -14.06 -19.86 -14.17
CA ALA A 513 -13.85 -20.25 -12.78
C ALA A 513 -13.57 -19.02 -11.89
N THR A 514 -12.82 -18.05 -12.43
CA THR A 514 -12.46 -16.81 -11.74
C THR A 514 -13.68 -15.89 -11.59
N LYS A 515 -14.44 -15.66 -12.67
CA LYS A 515 -15.75 -14.96 -12.67
C LYS A 515 -16.67 -15.55 -11.61
N ASN A 516 -16.86 -16.87 -11.63
CA ASN A 516 -17.75 -17.57 -10.71
C ASN A 516 -17.30 -17.47 -9.24
N LEU A 517 -16.00 -17.46 -8.94
CA LEU A 517 -15.50 -17.27 -7.58
C LEU A 517 -15.75 -15.83 -7.09
N VAL A 518 -15.34 -14.81 -7.86
CA VAL A 518 -15.58 -13.39 -7.53
C VAL A 518 -17.07 -13.13 -7.36
N ARG A 519 -17.91 -13.64 -8.27
CA ARG A 519 -19.37 -13.55 -8.19
C ARG A 519 -19.92 -14.18 -6.92
N LYS A 520 -19.55 -15.43 -6.61
CA LYS A 520 -19.99 -16.10 -5.38
C LYS A 520 -19.59 -15.33 -4.12
N ILE A 521 -18.40 -14.75 -4.09
CA ILE A 521 -17.97 -13.92 -2.95
C ILE A 521 -18.88 -12.71 -2.81
N ALA A 522 -19.09 -11.95 -3.90
CA ALA A 522 -19.93 -10.75 -3.89
C ALA A 522 -21.42 -11.02 -3.58
N GLU A 523 -21.97 -12.13 -4.08
CA GLU A 523 -23.40 -12.50 -3.94
C GLU A 523 -23.75 -13.23 -2.64
N ASN A 524 -22.78 -13.74 -1.86
CA ASN A 524 -23.04 -14.47 -0.61
C ASN A 524 -22.47 -13.79 0.65
N TYR A 525 -21.45 -12.94 0.53
CA TYR A 525 -20.79 -12.29 1.66
C TYR A 525 -20.95 -10.76 1.64
N HIS A 526 -20.93 -10.14 2.82
CA HIS A 526 -21.13 -8.71 3.05
C HIS A 526 -19.80 -7.93 3.08
N LEU A 527 -18.67 -8.64 3.10
CA LEU A 527 -17.30 -8.15 2.94
C LEU A 527 -17.23 -7.01 1.92
N PRO A 528 -16.83 -5.78 2.32
CA PRO A 528 -16.82 -4.63 1.43
C PRO A 528 -15.69 -4.70 0.41
N TYR A 529 -14.60 -5.41 0.73
CA TYR A 529 -13.37 -5.36 -0.03
C TYR A 529 -12.57 -6.66 0.07
N TYR A 530 -12.24 -7.28 -1.05
CA TYR A 530 -11.53 -8.55 -1.11
C TYR A 530 -10.64 -8.67 -2.35
N THR A 531 -9.74 -9.65 -2.34
CA THR A 531 -8.95 -10.03 -3.51
C THR A 531 -8.66 -11.53 -3.50
N ILE A 532 -8.34 -12.09 -4.65
CA ILE A 532 -7.86 -13.47 -4.81
C ILE A 532 -6.34 -13.41 -4.89
N CYS A 533 -5.62 -14.27 -4.17
CA CYS A 533 -4.15 -14.24 -4.11
C CYS A 533 -3.56 -15.61 -4.52
N PRO A 534 -3.32 -15.85 -5.83
CA PRO A 534 -2.66 -17.06 -6.31
C PRO A 534 -1.15 -17.01 -6.05
N THR A 535 -0.55 -18.16 -5.74
CA THR A 535 0.91 -18.26 -5.65
C THR A 535 1.52 -18.46 -7.03
N PHE A 536 2.58 -17.71 -7.33
CA PHE A 536 3.33 -17.81 -8.57
C PHE A 536 4.78 -17.37 -8.37
N SER A 537 5.66 -17.90 -9.22
CA SER A 537 7.11 -17.65 -9.18
C SER A 537 7.58 -16.97 -10.46
N ILE A 538 8.67 -16.20 -10.41
CA ILE A 538 9.21 -15.49 -11.59
C ILE A 538 10.66 -15.92 -11.85
N CYS A 539 10.85 -16.81 -12.82
CA CYS A 539 12.15 -17.15 -13.36
C CYS A 539 12.79 -15.94 -14.08
N PRO A 540 14.09 -15.67 -13.90
CA PRO A 540 14.81 -14.66 -14.68
C PRO A 540 14.93 -14.96 -16.18
N ILE A 541 14.73 -16.21 -16.60
CA ILE A 541 14.83 -16.69 -17.99
C ILE A 541 13.42 -16.89 -18.57
N HIS A 542 12.62 -17.79 -17.99
CA HIS A 542 11.31 -18.18 -18.52
C HIS A 542 10.13 -17.28 -18.08
N GLY A 543 10.35 -16.30 -17.22
CA GLY A 543 9.29 -15.42 -16.72
C GLY A 543 8.35 -16.12 -15.72
N TYR A 544 7.05 -16.00 -15.93
CA TYR A 544 6.01 -16.50 -15.02
C TYR A 544 5.96 -18.03 -14.93
N LEU A 545 5.83 -18.54 -13.70
CA LEU A 545 5.61 -19.94 -13.35
C LEU A 545 4.41 -20.02 -12.40
N SER A 546 3.51 -20.98 -12.63
CA SER A 546 2.38 -21.24 -11.72
C SER A 546 2.88 -21.92 -10.44
N GLY A 547 2.42 -21.47 -9.27
CA GLY A 547 2.82 -22.01 -7.97
C GLY A 547 4.15 -21.51 -7.41
N GLU A 548 4.51 -22.03 -6.23
CA GLU A 548 5.77 -21.76 -5.55
C GLU A 548 6.89 -22.68 -6.06
N HIS A 549 8.01 -22.08 -6.45
CA HIS A 549 9.20 -22.75 -6.99
C HIS A 549 10.47 -22.02 -6.50
N GLU A 550 11.31 -22.68 -5.69
CA GLU A 550 12.61 -22.12 -5.28
C GLU A 550 13.59 -22.09 -6.46
N TYR A 551 13.64 -23.18 -7.23
CA TYR A 551 14.38 -23.34 -8.48
C TYR A 551 13.41 -23.49 -9.64
N CYS A 552 13.81 -23.11 -10.86
CA CYS A 552 12.88 -23.09 -11.98
C CYS A 552 12.86 -24.46 -12.67
N PRO A 553 11.74 -25.21 -12.67
CA PRO A 553 11.71 -26.56 -13.22
C PRO A 553 12.06 -26.62 -14.71
N LYS A 554 11.86 -25.52 -15.46
CA LYS A 554 12.28 -25.39 -16.87
C LYS A 554 13.79 -25.17 -17.03
N CYS A 555 14.41 -24.39 -16.14
CA CYS A 555 15.87 -24.30 -16.10
C CYS A 555 16.49 -25.65 -15.72
N ASP A 556 15.86 -26.35 -14.78
CA ASP A 556 16.34 -27.62 -14.25
C ASP A 556 16.25 -28.72 -15.33
N GLU A 557 15.13 -28.79 -16.06
CA GLU A 557 14.98 -29.62 -17.26
C GLU A 557 16.03 -29.27 -18.34
N GLU A 558 16.26 -27.99 -18.63
CA GLU A 558 17.26 -27.51 -19.60
C GLU A 558 18.72 -27.90 -19.25
N ILE A 559 19.05 -28.06 -17.96
CA ILE A 559 20.37 -28.53 -17.50
C ILE A 559 20.43 -30.04 -17.21
N GLY A 560 19.32 -30.77 -17.42
CA GLY A 560 19.23 -32.20 -17.16
C GLY A 560 19.11 -32.59 -15.69
N TYR A 561 18.71 -31.66 -14.81
CA TYR A 561 18.41 -31.92 -13.41
C TYR A 561 16.96 -32.40 -13.28
N ALA A 562 16.78 -33.65 -12.87
CA ALA A 562 15.49 -34.21 -12.52
C ALA A 562 15.34 -34.22 -11.00
N GLU A 563 14.54 -33.29 -10.47
CA GLU A 563 14.25 -33.24 -9.03
C GLU A 563 13.33 -34.40 -8.62
N VAL A 564 13.67 -35.07 -7.51
CA VAL A 564 12.90 -36.24 -7.03
C VAL A 564 11.72 -35.74 -6.20
N ALA A 565 10.50 -36.08 -6.64
CA ALA A 565 9.24 -35.55 -6.10
C ALA A 565 9.10 -35.66 -4.55
N GLU A 566 9.70 -36.67 -3.92
CA GLU A 566 9.72 -36.85 -2.46
C GLU A 566 10.27 -35.64 -1.69
N THR A 567 11.19 -34.87 -2.29
CA THR A 567 11.83 -33.72 -1.61
C THR A 567 10.87 -32.53 -1.48
N LEU A 568 9.94 -32.40 -2.43
CA LEU A 568 9.01 -31.27 -2.54
C LEU A 568 7.82 -31.39 -1.58
N GLU A 569 7.34 -32.62 -1.33
CA GLU A 569 6.34 -32.89 -0.29
C GLU A 569 6.93 -32.75 1.12
N ALA A 570 8.16 -33.21 1.35
CA ALA A 570 8.83 -33.07 2.64
C ALA A 570 9.01 -31.61 3.08
N ASN A 571 9.45 -30.73 2.17
CA ASN A 571 9.60 -29.30 2.46
C ASN A 571 8.26 -28.61 2.75
N LYS A 572 7.18 -28.98 2.03
CA LYS A 572 5.83 -28.44 2.27
C LYS A 572 5.25 -28.92 3.61
N ALA A 573 5.45 -30.19 3.96
CA ALA A 573 5.06 -30.73 5.26
C ALA A 573 5.80 -30.04 6.41
N GLU A 574 7.13 -29.84 6.30
CA GLU A 574 7.88 -29.12 7.34
C GLU A 574 7.42 -27.66 7.46
N GLN A 575 7.15 -26.96 6.35
CA GLN A 575 6.60 -25.60 6.42
C GLN A 575 5.20 -25.57 7.06
N ALA A 576 4.30 -26.49 6.70
CA ALA A 576 2.97 -26.57 7.27
C ALA A 576 3.02 -26.77 8.80
N GLU A 577 3.86 -27.69 9.29
CA GLU A 577 4.06 -27.90 10.74
C GLU A 577 4.62 -26.67 11.49
N LEU A 578 5.30 -25.76 10.79
CA LEU A 578 5.88 -24.56 11.39
C LEU A 578 4.91 -23.38 11.48
N PHE A 579 3.85 -23.38 10.67
CA PHE A 579 2.79 -22.38 10.69
C PHE A 579 1.51 -22.87 11.42
N SER A 580 1.30 -24.18 11.52
CA SER A 580 0.29 -24.76 12.42
C SER A 580 0.66 -24.48 13.90
N ASN A 581 -0.25 -23.82 14.63
CA ASN A 581 -0.24 -23.71 16.09
C ASN A 581 -1.18 -24.77 16.70
#